data_AF-A0A239G3A6-F1
#
_entry.id   AF-A0A239G3A6-F1
#
_cell.length_a   1.000
_cell.length_b   1.000
_cell.length_c   1.000
_cell.angle_alpha   90.00
_cell.angle_beta   90.00
_cell.angle_gamma   90.00
#
_symmetry.space_group_name_H-M   'P 1'
#
loop_
_entity.id
_entity.type
_entity.pdbx_description
1 polymer ?
#
loop_
_entity_poly.entity_id
_entity_poly.type
_entity_poly.pdbx_seq_one_letter_code
_entity_poly.pdbx_strand_id
1 'polypeptide(L)' 'MTFNGVYSPMDSADEDIVDRLRRRATRARDRYPDDADDPTTLVGGLIADYEAAANEIQRMRDALKDLSRQALRVMLG' A
#
# COMPACT_ATOMS: atom_id res chain seq x y z
N MET A 1 1.51 27.51 3.44
CA MET A 1 1.01 26.28 4.09
C MET A 1 1.66 25.09 3.41
N THR A 2 2.73 24.55 4.00
CA THR A 2 3.44 23.36 3.48
C THR A 2 3.07 22.19 4.38
N PHE A 3 2.22 21.30 3.89
CA PHE A 3 1.93 20.01 4.51
C PHE A 3 3.13 19.08 4.30
N ASN A 4 4.10 19.11 5.20
CA ASN A 4 5.09 18.05 5.33
C ASN A 4 4.47 16.92 6.16
N GLY A 5 3.65 16.09 5.51
CA GLY A 5 3.23 14.81 6.04
C GLY A 5 4.42 13.87 6.02
N VAL A 6 5.19 13.83 7.11
CA VAL A 6 6.16 12.76 7.37
C VAL A 6 5.36 11.48 7.47
N TYR A 7 5.43 10.63 6.46
CA TYR A 7 4.93 9.27 6.55
C TYR A 7 5.82 8.54 7.56
N SER A 8 5.39 8.48 8.82
CA SER A 8 6.04 7.70 9.85
C SER A 8 5.60 6.24 9.69
N PRO A 9 6.47 5.31 9.26
CA PRO A 9 6.09 3.90 9.18
C PRO A 9 5.75 3.30 10.56
N MET A 10 6.16 3.97 11.67
CA MET A 10 5.92 3.50 13.03
C MET A 10 4.51 3.74 13.55
N ASP A 11 3.77 4.75 13.06
CA ASP A 11 2.39 5.00 13.51
C ASP A 11 1.41 3.90 13.09
N SER A 12 1.85 3.04 12.17
CA SER A 12 1.09 1.89 11.68
C SER A 12 1.44 0.57 12.37
N ALA A 13 2.32 0.54 13.37
CA ALA A 13 2.64 -0.69 14.08
C ALA A 13 1.79 -0.88 15.36
N ASP A 14 1.52 0.22 16.08
CA ASP A 14 0.80 0.20 17.36
C ASP A 14 -0.73 0.30 17.24
N GLU A 15 -1.23 0.54 16.03
CA GLU A 15 -2.66 0.63 15.80
C GLU A 15 -3.31 -0.76 15.67
N ASP A 16 -4.30 -1.03 16.52
CA ASP A 16 -5.14 -2.23 16.47
C ASP A 16 -5.59 -2.49 15.03
N ILE A 17 -5.32 -3.70 14.56
CA ILE A 17 -5.69 -4.16 13.23
C ILE A 17 -7.18 -3.96 12.95
N VAL A 18 -8.03 -4.09 13.98
CA VAL A 18 -9.48 -3.89 13.89
C VAL A 18 -9.82 -2.43 13.59
N ASP A 19 -9.22 -1.49 14.30
CA ASP A 19 -9.49 -0.05 14.11
C ASP A 19 -8.98 0.43 12.75
N ARG A 20 -7.84 -0.09 12.31
CA ARG A 20 -7.32 0.16 10.98
C ARG A 20 -8.26 -0.35 9.90
N LEU A 21 -8.75 -1.59 10.04
CA LEU A 21 -9.70 -2.19 9.12
C LEU A 21 -11.01 -1.40 9.08
N ARG A 22 -11.52 -0.96 10.24
CA ARG A 22 -12.73 -0.11 10.32
C ARG A 22 -12.58 1.19 9.56
N ARG A 23 -11.50 1.94 9.79
CA ARG A 23 -11.26 3.21 9.07
C ARG A 23 -11.10 2.99 7.58
N ARG A 24 -10.48 1.88 7.19
CA ARG A 24 -10.30 1.53 5.77
C ARG A 24 -11.63 1.14 5.13
N ALA A 25 -12.49 0.41 5.84
CA ALA A 25 -13.86 0.13 5.41
C ALA A 25 -14.70 1.40 5.27
N THR A 26 -14.58 2.36 6.20
CA THR A 26 -15.25 3.67 6.08
C THR A 26 -14.82 4.40 4.81
N ARG A 27 -13.50 4.48 4.54
CA ARG A 27 -13.00 5.11 3.31
C ARG A 27 -13.43 4.36 2.04
N ALA A 28 -13.57 3.03 2.11
CA ALA A 28 -14.05 2.24 0.99
C ALA A 28 -15.52 2.55 0.69
N ARG A 29 -16.37 2.67 1.72
CA ARG A 29 -17.77 3.11 1.57
C ARG A 29 -17.87 4.50 0.96
N ASP A 30 -17.00 5.43 1.37
CA ASP A 30 -16.97 6.78 0.80
C ASP A 30 -16.57 6.78 -0.70
N ARG A 31 -15.71 5.83 -1.11
CA ARG A 31 -15.25 5.70 -2.49
C ARG A 31 -16.26 5.00 -3.39
N TYR A 32 -17.00 4.04 -2.85
CA TYR A 32 -17.99 3.22 -3.54
C TYR A 32 -19.36 3.35 -2.85
N PRO A 33 -20.02 4.52 -2.96
CA PRO A 33 -21.27 4.80 -2.25
C PRO A 33 -22.41 3.87 -2.69
N ASP A 34 -22.40 3.43 -3.95
CA ASP A 34 -23.42 2.54 -4.50
C ASP A 34 -23.31 1.10 -3.96
N ASP A 35 -22.11 0.70 -3.51
CA ASP A 35 -21.82 -0.61 -2.94
C ASP A 35 -21.64 -0.55 -1.41
N ALA A 36 -21.99 0.59 -0.79
CA ALA A 36 -21.71 0.85 0.62
C ALA A 36 -22.42 -0.11 1.58
N ASP A 37 -23.49 -0.75 1.13
CA ASP A 37 -24.27 -1.73 1.89
C ASP A 37 -23.93 -3.18 1.53
N ASP A 38 -23.00 -3.42 0.60
CA ASP A 38 -22.43 -4.74 0.31
C ASP A 38 -21.01 -4.89 0.88
N PRO A 39 -20.86 -5.40 2.12
CA PRO A 39 -19.57 -5.59 2.73
C PRO A 39 -18.68 -6.59 1.98
N THR A 40 -19.24 -7.50 1.18
CA THR A 40 -18.47 -8.48 0.42
C THR A 40 -17.73 -7.80 -0.71
N THR A 41 -18.41 -6.91 -1.43
CA THR A 41 -17.82 -6.10 -2.52
C THR A 41 -16.75 -5.15 -1.99
N LEU A 42 -17.00 -4.49 -0.85
CA LEU A 42 -16.02 -3.59 -0.23
C LEU A 42 -14.75 -4.32 0.24
N VAL A 43 -14.89 -5.49 0.86
CA VAL A 43 -13.75 -6.31 1.29
C VAL A 43 -13.02 -6.90 0.08
N GLY A 44 -13.75 -7.37 -0.94
CA GLY A 44 -13.16 -7.87 -2.18
C GLY A 44 -12.33 -6.81 -2.90
N GLY A 45 -12.83 -5.57 -3.01
CA GLY A 45 -12.09 -4.44 -3.55
C GLY A 45 -10.84 -4.11 -2.73
N LEU A 46 -10.93 -4.17 -1.40
CA LEU A 46 -9.78 -3.94 -0.54
C LEU A 46 -8.68 -5.01 -0.71
N ILE A 47 -9.05 -6.29 -0.87
CA ILE A 47 -8.10 -7.36 -1.15
C ILE A 47 -7.40 -7.11 -2.49
N ALA A 48 -8.15 -6.78 -3.54
CA ALA A 48 -7.58 -6.47 -4.85
C ALA A 48 -6.59 -5.30 -4.79
N ASP A 49 -6.92 -4.24 -4.04
CA ASP A 49 -6.02 -3.09 -3.81
C ASP A 49 -4.70 -3.52 -3.13
N TYR A 50 -4.76 -4.40 -2.12
CA TYR A 50 -3.57 -4.91 -1.45
C TYR A 50 -2.72 -5.81 -2.35
N GLU A 51 -3.34 -6.69 -3.14
CA GLU A 51 -2.62 -7.54 -4.09
C GLU A 51 -1.91 -6.71 -5.16
N ALA A 52 -2.58 -5.67 -5.69
CA ALA A 52 -1.98 -4.72 -6.62
C ALA A 52 -0.78 -4.00 -6.00
N ALA A 53 -0.92 -3.51 -4.75
CA ALA A 53 0.17 -2.87 -4.03
C ALA A 53 1.35 -3.82 -3.76
N ALA A 54 1.08 -5.08 -3.39
CA ALA A 54 2.11 -6.09 -3.17
C ALA A 54 2.89 -6.41 -4.46
N ASN A 55 2.19 -6.53 -5.58
CA ASN A 55 2.81 -6.72 -6.89
C ASN A 55 3.68 -5.52 -7.29
N GLU A 56 3.24 -4.29 -7.00
CA GLU A 56 4.04 -3.10 -7.28
C GLU A 56 5.31 -3.04 -6.44
N ILE A 57 5.22 -3.35 -5.14
CA ILE A 57 6.39 -3.47 -4.27
C ILE A 57 7.37 -4.52 -4.81
N GLN A 58 6.85 -5.65 -5.28
CA GLN A 58 7.67 -6.70 -5.88
C GLN A 58 8.43 -6.19 -7.11
N ARG A 59 7.76 -5.48 -8.02
CA ARG A 59 8.38 -4.88 -9.22
C ARG A 59 9.47 -3.88 -8.85
N MET A 60 9.20 -2.97 -7.92
CA MET A 60 10.20 -1.99 -7.46
C MET A 60 11.43 -2.67 -6.85
N ARG A 61 11.23 -3.73 -6.06
CA ARG A 61 12.33 -4.48 -5.45
C ARG A 61 13.23 -5.14 -6.50
N ASP A 62 12.65 -5.69 -7.56
CA ASP A 62 13.42 -6.34 -8.62
C ASP A 62 14.18 -5.31 -9.46
N ALA A 63 13.56 -4.16 -9.77
CA ALA A 63 14.23 -3.04 -10.42
C ALA A 63 15.44 -2.53 -9.61
N LEU A 64 15.31 -2.41 -8.28
CA LEU A 64 16.42 -2.02 -7.39
C LEU A 64 17.55 -3.05 -7.37
N LYS A 65 17.23 -4.34 -7.40
CA LYS A 65 18.24 -5.41 -7.50
C LYS A 65 18.99 -5.34 -8.82
N ASP A 66 18.28 -5.10 -9.92
CA ASP A 66 18.92 -5.00 -11.23
C ASP A 66 19.77 -3.73 -11.35
N LEU A 67 19.30 -2.60 -10.81
CA LEU A 67 20.10 -1.38 -10.73
C LEU A 67 21.38 -1.57 -9.91
N SER A 68 21.29 -2.22 -8.73
CA SER A 68 22.48 -2.47 -7.91
C SER A 68 23.47 -3.39 -8.61
N ARG A 69 23.00 -4.45 -9.31
CA ARG A 69 23.86 -5.31 -10.15
C ARG A 69 24.56 -4.54 -11.27
N GLN A 70 23.85 -3.62 -11.93
CA GLN A 70 24.45 -2.77 -12.97
C GLN A 70 25.52 -1.85 -12.40
N ALA A 71 25.24 -1.17 -11.28
CA ALA A 71 26.19 -0.29 -10.61
C ALA A 71 27.46 -1.05 -10.18
N LEU A 72 27.30 -2.26 -9.61
CA LEU A 72 28.41 -3.14 -9.24
C LEU A 72 29.28 -3.55 -10.45
N ARG A 73 28.66 -3.86 -11.60
CA ARG A 73 29.40 -4.17 -12.83
C ARG A 73 30.22 -2.99 -13.33
N VAL A 74 29.68 -1.78 -13.27
CA VAL A 74 30.39 -0.56 -13.68
C VAL A 74 31.58 -0.25 -12.75
N MET A 75 31.48 -0.57 -11.45
CA MET A 75 32.59 -0.35 -10.51
C MET A 75 33.72 -1.40 -10.60
N LEU A 76 33.43 -2.60 -11.11
CA LEU A 76 34.38 -3.72 -11.16
C LEU A 76 35.00 -3.95 -12.55
N GLY A 77 34.50 -3.28 -13.59
CA GLY A 77 35.03 -3.29 -14.95
C GLY A 77 35.75 -2.00 -15.29
#